data_AF-A0A2N6BDS2-F1
#
_entry.id   AF-A0A2N6BDS2-F1
#
_cell.length_a   1.000
_cell.length_b   1.000
_cell.length_c   1.000
_cell.angle_alpha   90.00
_cell.angle_beta   90.00
_cell.angle_gamma   90.00
#
_symmetry.space_group_name_H-M   'P 1'
#
loop_
_entity.id
_entity.type
_entity.pdbx_description
1 polymer ?
#
loop_
_entity_poly.entity_id
_entity_poly.type
_entity_poly.pdbx_seq_one_letter_code
_entity_poly.pdbx_strand_id
1 'polypeptide(L)' 'ALFGPTVRGFGFYPLGEDDRVIELEIECRPCSLHGGDHCPKGHFNCMEGIAPDRVQRALLDIIDSGKAP' A
#
# COMPACT_ATOMS: atom_id res chain seq x y z
N ALA A 1 -3.28 -2.02 -4.43
CA ALA A 1 -2.35 -0.87 -4.47
C ALA A 1 -1.49 -0.83 -3.20
N LEU A 2 -0.22 -0.46 -3.33
CA LEU A 2 0.74 -0.34 -2.22
C LEU A 2 0.96 1.13 -1.88
N PHE A 3 0.83 1.51 -0.62
CA PHE A 3 0.95 2.90 -0.17
C PHE A 3 2.10 3.02 0.84
N GLY A 4 3.16 3.75 0.44
CA GLY A 4 4.31 4.06 1.29
C GLY A 4 4.34 5.53 1.69
N PRO A 5 4.84 6.47 0.87
CA PRO A 5 4.92 7.88 1.26
C PRO A 5 3.57 8.61 1.34
N THR A 6 2.58 8.14 0.58
CA THR A 6 1.20 8.66 0.52
C THR A 6 0.28 7.89 1.46
N VAL A 7 -0.91 8.42 1.76
CA VAL A 7 -1.92 7.77 2.64
C VAL A 7 -3.32 7.84 2.02
N ARG A 8 -4.20 6.90 2.39
CA ARG A 8 -5.61 6.91 1.97
C ARG A 8 -6.35 8.19 2.34
N GLY A 9 -5.97 8.82 3.46
CA GLY A 9 -6.56 10.07 3.94
C GLY A 9 -6.46 11.25 2.96
N PHE A 10 -5.60 11.17 1.95
CA PHE A 10 -5.56 12.17 0.87
C PHE A 10 -6.72 12.03 -0.14
N GLY A 11 -7.49 10.94 -0.09
CA GLY A 11 -8.65 10.73 -0.96
C GLY A 11 -8.33 10.18 -2.36
N PHE A 12 -7.07 9.90 -2.66
CA PHE A 12 -6.63 9.33 -3.96
C PHE A 12 -6.30 7.83 -3.82
N TYR A 13 -7.30 7.02 -3.49
CA TYR A 13 -7.13 5.57 -3.40
C TYR A 13 -8.15 4.83 -4.30
N PRO A 14 -7.83 3.62 -4.75
CA PRO A 14 -8.75 2.84 -5.59
C PRO A 14 -10.05 2.47 -4.85
N LEU A 15 -11.19 2.48 -5.55
CA LEU A 15 -12.54 2.32 -4.98
C LEU A 15 -13.30 1.09 -5.50
N GLY A 16 -12.68 0.27 -6.35
CA GLY A 16 -13.28 -0.95 -6.86
C GLY A 16 -13.58 -1.96 -5.75
N GLU A 17 -14.56 -2.82 -5.98
CA GLU A 17 -14.99 -3.88 -5.05
C GLU A 17 -13.82 -4.80 -4.64
N ASP A 18 -12.97 -5.13 -5.61
CA ASP A 18 -11.81 -6.01 -5.43
C ASP A 18 -10.52 -5.24 -5.11
N ASP A 19 -10.58 -3.91 -5.06
CA ASP A 19 -9.41 -3.11 -4.73
C ASP A 19 -9.01 -3.33 -3.27
N ARG A 20 -7.72 -3.51 -3.05
CA ARG A 20 -7.11 -3.58 -1.73
C ARG A 20 -6.01 -2.53 -1.62
N VAL A 21 -6.01 -1.77 -0.53
CA VAL A 21 -4.91 -0.86 -0.18
C VAL A 21 -4.08 -1.54 0.89
N ILE A 22 -2.80 -1.75 0.62
CA ILE A 22 -1.83 -2.31 1.56
C ILE A 22 -0.91 -1.18 2.00
N GLU A 23 -0.91 -0.92 3.29
CA GLU A 23 -0.12 0.15 3.90
C GLU A 23 0.23 -0.19 5.36
N LEU A 24 1.16 0.57 5.96
CA LEU A 24 1.62 0.37 7.33
C LEU A 24 1.26 1.57 8.22
N GLU A 25 0.68 1.32 9.38
CA GLU A 25 0.46 2.37 10.38
C GLU A 25 1.78 2.69 11.09
N ILE A 26 2.50 3.69 10.59
CA ILE A 26 3.78 4.16 11.15
C ILE A 26 3.87 5.68 11.13
N GLU A 27 4.61 6.25 12.08
CA GLU A 27 4.67 7.70 12.33
C GLU A 27 5.29 8.53 11.20
N CYS A 28 6.16 7.95 10.38
CA CYS A 28 6.87 8.70 9.35
C CYS A 28 6.03 8.99 8.08
N ARG A 29 4.72 8.70 8.11
CA ARG A 29 3.79 8.84 6.98
C ARG A 29 2.65 9.81 7.35
N PRO A 30 2.12 10.59 6.40
CA PRO A 30 2.60 10.76 5.03
C PRO A 30 3.86 11.65 4.97
N CYS A 31 4.71 11.42 3.97
CA CYS A 31 5.90 12.24 3.74
C CYS A 31 6.04 12.77 2.30
N SER A 32 5.12 12.39 1.40
CA SER A 32 5.00 12.97 0.04
C SER A 32 3.55 12.91 -0.44
N LEU A 33 3.12 13.90 -1.23
CA LEU A 33 1.80 13.92 -1.88
C LEU A 33 1.69 12.93 -3.05
N HIS A 34 2.81 12.66 -3.74
CA HIS A 34 2.84 11.85 -4.97
C HIS A 34 3.83 10.68 -4.92
N GLY A 35 4.42 10.39 -3.76
CA GLY A 35 5.51 9.42 -3.67
C GLY A 35 6.86 10.01 -4.09
N GLY A 36 7.83 9.16 -4.42
CA GLY A 36 9.17 9.56 -4.84
C GLY A 36 10.22 8.49 -4.54
N ASP A 37 11.42 8.72 -5.04
CA ASP A 37 12.63 7.91 -4.84
C ASP A 37 13.49 8.39 -3.65
N HIS A 38 12.99 9.38 -2.90
CA HIS A 38 13.64 9.93 -1.71
C HIS A 38 12.75 9.80 -0.47
N CYS A 39 13.31 9.24 0.62
CA CYS A 39 12.69 9.21 1.94
C CYS A 39 13.34 10.29 2.81
N PRO A 40 12.59 11.26 3.39
CA PRO A 40 13.14 12.28 4.27
C PRO A 40 13.83 11.74 5.54
N LYS A 41 13.58 10.47 5.87
CA LYS A 41 14.19 9.75 7.01
C LYS A 41 15.22 8.70 6.58
N GLY A 42 15.46 8.54 5.27
CA GLY A 42 16.51 7.68 4.72
C GLY A 42 16.29 6.17 4.78
N HIS A 43 15.18 5.68 5.33
CA HIS A 43 15.01 4.25 5.64
C HIS A 43 13.94 3.53 4.80
N PHE A 44 12.99 4.25 4.20
CA PHE A 44 11.86 3.65 3.45
C PHE A 44 11.04 2.57 4.19
N ASN A 45 11.11 2.48 5.53
CA ASN A 45 10.28 1.60 6.38
C ASN A 45 8.81 1.43 5.94
N CYS A 46 8.16 2.47 5.40
CA CYS A 46 6.78 2.39 4.90
C CYS A 46 6.60 1.42 3.72
N MET A 47 7.62 1.27 2.87
CA MET A 47 7.63 0.36 1.72
C MET A 47 8.33 -0.95 2.08
N GLU A 48 9.52 -0.88 2.68
CA GLU A 48 10.33 -2.06 3.03
C GLU A 48 9.63 -2.96 4.06
N GLY A 49 8.81 -2.39 4.94
CA GLY A 49 8.02 -3.17 5.90
C GLY A 49 6.82 -3.91 5.27
N ILE A 50 6.47 -3.61 4.01
CA ILE A 50 5.41 -4.34 3.29
C ILE A 50 6.04 -5.61 2.74
N ALA A 51 6.04 -6.67 3.55
CA ALA A 51 6.60 -7.94 3.15
C ALA A 51 5.84 -8.57 1.97
N PRO A 52 6.53 -9.25 1.03
CA PRO A 52 5.91 -9.85 -0.15
C PRO A 52 4.80 -10.85 0.17
N ASP A 53 4.88 -11.58 1.29
CA ASP A 53 3.87 -12.54 1.73
C ASP A 53 2.53 -11.85 2.07
N ARG A 54 2.58 -10.63 2.60
CA ARG A 54 1.38 -9.82 2.86
C ARG A 54 0.68 -9.45 1.56
N VAL A 55 1.44 -9.11 0.53
CA VAL A 55 0.92 -8.80 -0.81
C VAL A 55 0.34 -10.06 -1.45
N GLN A 56 1.06 -11.19 -1.37
CA GLN A 56 0.61 -12.47 -1.90
C GLN A 56 -0.71 -12.91 -1.24
N ARG A 57 -0.84 -12.80 0.07
CA ARG A 57 -2.08 -13.16 0.79
C ARG A 57 -3.26 -12.32 0.31
N ALA A 58 -3.11 -11.01 0.23
CA ALA A 58 -4.16 -10.13 -0.27
C ALA A 58 -4.55 -10.45 -1.72
N LEU A 59 -3.59 -10.87 -2.56
CA LEU A 59 -3.86 -11.31 -3.92
C LEU A 59 -4.65 -12.63 -3.95
N LEU A 60 -4.26 -13.62 -3.16
CA LEU A 60 -4.97 -14.89 -3.06
C LEU A 60 -6.40 -14.68 -2.55
N ASP A 61 -6.59 -13.83 -1.55
CA ASP A 61 -7.92 -13.49 -1.03
C ASP A 61 -8.84 -12.92 -2.13
N ILE A 62 -8.31 -12.09 -3.04
CA ILE A 62 -9.07 -11.54 -4.17
C ILE A 62 -9.42 -12.66 -5.17
N ILE A 63 -8.44 -13.49 -5.53
CA ILE A 63 -8.63 -14.58 -6.51
C ILE A 63 -9.64 -15.61 -6.00
N ASP A 64 -9.52 -16.01 -4.73
CA ASP A 64 -10.35 -17.04 -4.10
C ASP A 64 -11.78 -16.54 -3.82
N SER A 65 -11.97 -15.22 -3.65
CA SER A 65 -13.30 -14.61 -3.44
C SER A 65 -14.20 -14.59 -4.68
N GLY A 66 -13.76 -15.17 -5.80
CA GLY A 66 -14.68 -15.64 -6.82
C GLY A 66 -14.94 -14.71 -7.99
N LYS A 67 -13.88 -14.19 -8.61
CA LYS A 67 -13.85 -13.98 -10.07
C LYS A 67 -12.52 -14.47 -10.62
N ALA A 68 -12.55 -15.66 -11.22
CA ALA A 68 -11.50 -16.06 -12.17
C ALA A 68 -11.38 -14.98 -13.27
N PRO A 69 -10.18 -14.76 -13.84
CA PRO A 69 -10.03 -13.88 -15.00
C PRO A 69 -10.89 -14.32 -16.19
#